data_AF-A0A150FAT5-F1
#
_entry.id   AF-A0A150FAT5-F1
#
_cell.length_a   1.000
_cell.length_b   1.000
_cell.length_c   1.000
_cell.angle_alpha   90.00
_cell.angle_beta   90.00
_cell.angle_gamma   90.00
#
_symmetry.space_group_name_H-M   'P 1'
#
loop_
_entity.id
_entity.type
_entity.pdbx_description
1 polymer ?
#
loop_
_entity_poly.entity_id
_entity_poly.type
_entity_poly.pdbx_seq_one_letter_code
_entity_poly.pdbx_strand_id
1 'polypeptide(L)' 'MPKKYSDRGFAIYEELTDTQQTTVKVQKSSLAEEECVFILGNNDISSHPDKYFPPHLNVEQAKRVIKALQEFVGENE' A
#
# COMPACT_ATOMS: atom_id res chain seq x y z
N MET A 1 1.72 -14.59 -3.15
CA MET A 1 1.05 -14.44 -4.47
C MET A 1 0.04 -13.29 -4.38
N PRO A 2 -0.26 -12.55 -5.47
CA PRO A 2 -1.32 -11.54 -5.46
C PRO A 2 -2.66 -12.13 -5.05
N LYS A 3 -3.45 -11.41 -4.25
CA LYS A 3 -4.79 -11.82 -3.84
C LYS A 3 -5.85 -11.41 -4.84
N LYS A 4 -5.67 -10.26 -5.48
CA LYS A 4 -6.55 -9.69 -6.50
C LYS A 4 -5.73 -8.94 -7.55
N TYR A 5 -6.42 -8.42 -8.56
CA TYR A 5 -5.88 -7.47 -9.53
C TYR A 5 -6.81 -6.26 -9.62
N SER A 6 -6.25 -5.08 -9.89
CA SER A 6 -7.06 -3.91 -10.22
C SER A 6 -7.69 -4.06 -11.61
N ASP A 7 -8.66 -3.21 -11.95
CA ASP A 7 -9.30 -3.21 -13.28
C ASP A 7 -8.30 -3.00 -14.43
N ARG A 8 -7.17 -2.36 -14.14
CA ARG A 8 -6.06 -2.16 -15.09
C ARG A 8 -5.04 -3.30 -15.08
N GLY A 9 -5.29 -4.38 -14.35
CA GLY A 9 -4.46 -5.59 -14.30
C GLY A 9 -3.27 -5.53 -13.33
N PHE A 10 -3.17 -4.53 -12.45
CA PHE A 10 -2.07 -4.46 -11.48
C PHE A 10 -2.33 -5.33 -10.26
N ALA A 11 -1.35 -6.14 -9.88
CA ALA A 11 -1.44 -7.04 -8.73
C ALA A 11 -1.77 -6.29 -7.44
N ILE A 12 -2.70 -6.84 -6.65
CA ILE A 12 -3.05 -6.37 -5.30
C ILE A 12 -2.63 -7.47 -4.33
N TYR A 13 -1.69 -7.14 -3.45
CA TYR A 13 -1.12 -8.08 -2.49
C TYR A 13 -1.94 -8.15 -1.20
N GLU A 14 -2.54 -7.04 -0.79
CA GLU A 14 -3.45 -6.99 0.36
C GLU A 14 -4.48 -5.86 0.20
N GLU A 15 -5.66 -6.07 0.75
CA GLU A 15 -6.73 -5.08 0.85
C GLU A 15 -7.50 -5.31 2.16
N LEU A 16 -7.56 -4.29 3.01
CA LEU A 16 -8.21 -4.34 4.32
C LEU A 16 -8.94 -3.04 4.62
N THR A 17 -9.92 -3.10 5.51
CA THR A 17 -10.54 -1.91 6.09
C THR A 17 -9.91 -1.65 7.45
N ASP A 18 -9.34 -0.47 7.65
CA ASP A 18 -8.73 -0.09 8.93
C ASP A 18 -9.80 0.21 10.01
N THR A 19 -9.34 0.52 11.23
CA THR A 19 -10.22 0.81 12.37
C THR A 19 -11.02 2.11 12.22
N GLN A 20 -10.68 2.94 11.22
CA GLN A 20 -11.34 4.20 10.88
C GLN A 20 -12.20 4.07 9.61
N GLN A 21 -12.52 2.84 9.18
CA GLN A 21 -13.30 2.54 7.99
C GLN A 21 -12.65 2.99 6.66
N THR A 22 -11.35 3.27 6.67
CA THR A 22 -10.58 3.54 5.45
C THR A 22 -10.14 2.22 4.84
N THR A 23 -10.42 2.00 3.54
CA THR A 23 -9.82 0.86 2.83
C THR A 23 -8.36 1.16 2.54
N VAL A 24 -7.47 0.30 2.99
CA VAL A 24 -6.03 0.31 2.74
C VAL A 24 -5.68 -0.83 1.80
N LYS A 25 -4.93 -0.53 0.74
CA LYS A 25 -4.57 -1.48 -0.31
C LYS A 25 -3.09 -1.39 -0.66
N VAL A 26 -2.42 -2.55 -0.73
CA VAL A 26 -1.05 -2.68 -1.24
C VAL A 26 -1.10 -3.17 -2.68
N GLN A 27 -0.83 -2.29 -3.65
CA GLN A 27 -0.98 -2.56 -5.08
C GLN A 27 0.35 -2.36 -5.81
N LYS A 28 0.68 -3.25 -6.77
CA LYS A 28 1.80 -3.03 -7.69
C LYS A 28 1.67 -1.69 -8.39
N SER A 29 2.78 -0.97 -8.47
CA SER A 29 2.84 0.35 -9.07
C SER A 29 2.52 0.28 -10.55
N SER A 30 1.66 1.20 -11.00
CA SER A 30 1.40 1.45 -12.41
C SER A 30 2.34 2.49 -13.03
N LEU A 31 3.20 3.12 -12.23
CA LEU A 31 4.05 4.25 -12.63
C LEU A 31 5.54 3.89 -12.67
N ALA A 32 5.93 2.73 -12.15
CA ALA A 32 7.33 2.45 -11.87
C ALA A 32 8.02 1.72 -13.03
N GLU A 33 9.21 2.21 -13.37
CA GLU A 33 10.22 1.51 -14.18
C GLU A 33 10.85 0.33 -13.40
N GLU A 34 10.57 0.24 -12.09
CA GLU A 34 11.09 -0.75 -11.14
C GLU A 34 9.98 -1.47 -10.35
N GLU A 35 10.30 -2.59 -9.70
CA GLU A 35 9.36 -3.36 -8.85
C GLU A 35 9.00 -2.60 -7.57
N CYS A 36 7.93 -1.80 -7.65
CA CYS A 36 7.41 -0.99 -6.56
C CYS A 36 5.92 -1.26 -6.28
N VAL A 37 5.47 -0.86 -5.09
CA VAL A 37 4.07 -0.89 -4.67
C VAL A 37 3.58 0.48 -4.18
N PHE A 38 2.31 0.77 -4.40
CA PHE A 38 1.58 1.83 -3.72
C PHE A 38 0.88 1.29 -2.48
N ILE A 39 0.88 2.09 -1.41
CA ILE A 39 -0.04 1.94 -0.27
C ILE A 39 -1.16 2.96 -0.45
N LEU A 40 -2.33 2.50 -0.88
CA LEU A 40 -3.48 3.33 -1.23
C LEU A 40 -4.49 3.33 -0.08
N GLY A 41 -4.97 4.51 0.32
CA GLY A 41 -6.11 4.68 1.21
C GLY A 41 -7.33 5.21 0.45
N ASN A 42 -8.54 4.88 0.89
CA ASN A 42 -9.80 5.47 0.37
C ASN A 42 -9.96 6.97 0.69
N ASN A 43 -9.04 7.59 1.44
CA ASN A 43 -8.93 9.05 1.55
C ASN A 43 -8.35 9.66 0.26
N ASP A 44 -9.13 9.46 -0.78
CA ASP A 44 -9.43 10.32 -1.89
C ASP A 44 -8.28 11.12 -2.52
N ILE A 45 -7.51 10.45 -3.36
CA ILE A 45 -6.69 11.08 -4.41
C ILE A 45 -7.57 11.99 -5.30
N SER A 46 -8.88 11.75 -5.40
CA SER A 46 -9.77 12.58 -6.23
C SER A 46 -10.15 13.92 -5.60
N SER A 47 -10.01 14.06 -4.28
CA SER A 47 -10.30 15.34 -3.60
C SER A 47 -9.15 16.36 -3.75
N HIS A 48 -7.90 15.89 -3.86
CA HIS A 48 -6.70 16.73 -3.93
C HIS A 48 -5.58 16.05 -4.73
N PRO A 49 -5.70 15.93 -6.06
CA PRO A 49 -4.70 15.27 -6.91
C PRO A 49 -3.30 15.89 -6.78
N ASP A 50 -3.22 17.17 -6.41
CA ASP A 50 -1.97 17.92 -6.27
C ASP A 50 -1.31 17.79 -4.88
N LYS A 51 -1.99 17.18 -3.90
CA LYS A 51 -1.54 17.19 -2.49
C LYS A 51 -1.31 15.84 -1.86
N TYR A 52 -1.69 14.74 -2.50
CA TYR A 52 -1.49 13.41 -1.91
C TYR A 52 -0.95 12.39 -2.92
N PHE A 53 0.36 12.22 -2.93
CA PHE A 53 1.00 11.06 -3.53
C PHE A 53 0.98 9.92 -2.50
N PRO A 54 0.26 8.81 -2.74
CA PRO A 54 0.30 7.67 -1.85
C PRO A 54 1.74 7.15 -1.71
N PRO A 55 2.14 6.64 -0.53
CA PRO A 55 3.46 6.06 -0.34
C PRO A 55 3.77 5.05 -1.44
N HIS A 56 4.92 5.24 -2.09
CA HIS A 56 5.39 4.43 -3.19
C HIS A 56 6.72 3.79 -2.76
N LEU A 57 6.69 2.48 -2.52
CA LEU A 57 7.79 1.76 -1.89
C LEU A 57 8.40 0.77 -2.88
N ASN A 58 9.71 0.82 -3.04
CA ASN A 58 10.46 -0.27 -3.64
C ASN A 58 10.66 -1.42 -2.63
N VAL A 59 11.30 -2.50 -3.08
CA VAL A 59 11.52 -3.72 -2.27
C VAL A 59 12.27 -3.42 -0.96
N GLU A 60 13.33 -2.61 -0.98
CA GLU A 60 14.13 -2.33 0.22
C GLU A 60 13.37 -1.45 1.22
N GLN A 61 12.60 -0.48 0.74
CA GLN A 61 11.72 0.33 1.58
C GLN A 61 10.59 -0.51 2.19
N ALA A 62 9.99 -1.42 1.40
CA ALA A 62 8.97 -2.34 1.90
C ALA A 62 9.52 -3.26 3.01
N LYS A 63 10.74 -3.79 2.86
CA LYS A 63 11.41 -4.58 3.92
C LYS A 63 11.55 -3.80 5.23
N ARG A 64 11.89 -2.50 5.15
CA ARG A 64 11.99 -1.64 6.35
C ARG A 64 10.64 -1.44 7.04
N VAL A 65 9.57 -1.21 6.27
CA VAL A 65 8.21 -1.09 6.80
C VAL A 65 7.76 -2.40 7.45
N ILE A 66 8.02 -3.54 6.81
CA ILE A 66 7.71 -4.87 7.38
C ILE A 66 8.40 -5.05 8.73
N LYS A 67 9.70 -4.74 8.83
CA LYS A 67 10.43 -4.84 10.10
C LYS A 67 9.81 -3.97 11.20
N ALA A 68 9.49 -2.71 10.89
CA ALA A 68 8.87 -1.80 11.86
C ALA A 68 7.48 -2.29 12.32
N LEU A 69 6.67 -2.84 11.40
CA LEU A 69 5.36 -3.42 11.74
C LEU A 69 5.51 -4.67 12.62
N GLN A 70 6.50 -5.52 12.35
CA GLN A 70 6.79 -6.70 13.17
C GLN A 70 7.22 -6.32 14.59
N GLU A 71 8.07 -5.30 14.73
CA GLU A 71 8.47 -4.77 16.04
C GLU A 71 7.25 -4.24 16.82
N PHE A 72 6.40 -3.42 16.17
CA PHE A 72 5.17 -2.93 16.80
C PHE A 72 4.24 -4.05 17.26
N VAL A 73 4.01 -5.08 16.45
CA VAL A 73 3.17 -6.23 16.84
C VAL A 73 3.79 -6.96 18.04
N GLY A 74 5.10 -7.21 18.01
CA GLY A 74 5.80 -7.93 19.09
C GLY A 74 5.85 -7.19 20.43
N GLU A 75 5.77 -5.86 20.44
CA GLU A 75 5.65 -5.06 21.68
C GLU A 75 4.26 -5.17 22.34
N ASN A 76 3.26 -5.68 21.62
CA ASN A 76 1.85 -5.71 22.03
C ASN A 76 1.28 -7.14 22.16
N GLU A 77 2.14 -8.17 22.18
CA GLU A 77 1.83 -9.56 22.54
C GLU A 77 2.25 -9.89 23.98
#